data_AF-A0A067SPQ8-F1
#
_entry.id   AF-A0A067SPQ8-F1
#
_cell.length_a   1.000
_cell.length_b   1.000
_cell.length_c   1.000
_cell.angle_alpha   90.00
_cell.angle_beta   90.00
_cell.angle_gamma   90.00
#
_symmetry.space_group_name_H-M   'P 1'
#
loop_
_entity.id
_entity.type
_entity.pdbx_description
1 polymer ?
#
loop_
_entity_poly.entity_id
_entity_poly.type
_entity_poly.pdbx_seq_one_letter_code
_entity_poly.pdbx_strand_id
1 'polypeptide(L)'
;MVTVGRDEILWHPKMTPYRLLVFLTTIGFGTAKALEGRAQYVSTTLEWIGGTVVFLILFVLSPYDSGAPSPRCLAWLFEPDCMDVIWFLLANFSVPCPNYQSEERTPDPGSNHLRITTYRVLVCSSVITFGISKATFGYLGFSTAATWIDWMLGVVATSIFYCLGLYESSSRNLWPAFFSMDRRQSVYSLSVGMLYTAGIGLSVMWTIYWKRFVGHAWRDPTFAYSEPDMNHPFIGKAYNVTLRYFLLEMMVLCIAVGISCVLLLVRLLAISLLSRAGILHAARGWIFGTLLQLFSEDDSFFSLGFLPNRYVRRGSFG
;
A
#
# COMPACT_ATOMS: atom_id res chain seq x y z
N MET A 1 45.66 21.05 5.73
CA MET A 1 44.68 20.30 6.55
C MET A 1 43.62 19.80 5.59
N VAL A 2 43.87 18.64 4.97
CA VAL A 2 42.93 18.02 4.01
C VAL A 2 41.87 17.36 4.86
N THR A 3 40.64 17.84 4.80
CA THR A 3 39.49 17.09 5.31
C THR A 3 39.42 15.82 4.49
N VAL A 4 40.00 14.74 5.02
CA VAL A 4 39.77 13.37 4.55
C VAL A 4 38.26 13.23 4.54
N GLY A 5 37.68 13.27 3.34
CA GLY A 5 36.26 13.01 3.15
C GLY A 5 36.00 11.68 3.82
N ARG A 6 35.05 11.63 4.75
CA ARG A 6 34.54 10.35 5.22
C ARG A 6 33.98 9.70 3.98
N ASP A 7 34.71 8.77 3.39
CA ASP A 7 34.21 7.91 2.34
C ASP A 7 32.94 7.28 2.92
N GLU A 8 31.80 7.72 2.42
CA GLU A 8 30.51 7.25 2.88
C GLU A 8 30.44 5.77 2.50
N ILE A 9 30.69 4.90 3.49
CA ILE A 9 30.64 3.46 3.31
C ILE A 9 29.24 3.13 2.78
N LEU A 10 29.17 2.66 1.53
CA LEU A 10 27.91 2.24 0.92
C LEU A 10 27.44 0.98 1.66
N TRP A 11 26.22 1.05 2.16
CA TRP A 11 25.56 -0.08 2.78
C TRP A 11 24.75 -0.83 1.72
N HIS A 12 24.84 -2.16 1.74
CA HIS A 12 24.05 -3.04 0.87
C HIS A 12 23.43 -4.18 1.69
N PRO A 13 22.20 -4.61 1.36
CA PRO A 13 21.59 -5.73 2.05
C PRO A 13 22.37 -7.01 1.76
N LYS A 14 22.64 -7.79 2.81
CA LYS A 14 23.25 -9.11 2.70
C LYS A 14 22.35 -10.02 1.87
N MET A 15 22.89 -10.61 0.81
CA MET A 15 22.12 -11.52 -0.04
C MET A 15 22.47 -12.96 0.29
N THR A 16 21.79 -13.53 1.28
CA THR A 16 22.04 -14.91 1.72
C THR A 16 21.52 -15.93 0.68
N PRO A 17 22.06 -17.16 0.64
CA PRO A 17 21.52 -18.24 -0.19
C PRO A 17 20.02 -18.48 0.04
N TYR A 18 19.55 -18.38 1.29
CA TYR A 18 18.11 -18.41 1.62
C TYR A 18 17.33 -17.34 0.84
N ARG A 19 17.77 -16.07 0.92
CA ARG A 19 17.09 -14.95 0.27
C ARG A 19 17.12 -15.06 -1.24
N LEU A 20 18.22 -15.57 -1.80
CA LEU A 20 18.33 -15.88 -3.22
C LEU A 20 17.37 -16.99 -3.62
N LEU A 21 17.20 -18.03 -2.78
CA LEU A 21 16.26 -19.11 -3.03
C LEU A 21 14.81 -18.60 -3.03
N VAL A 22 14.42 -17.76 -2.06
CA VAL A 22 13.09 -17.12 -2.04
C VAL A 22 12.85 -16.32 -3.32
N PHE A 23 13.84 -15.54 -3.75
CA PHE A 23 13.76 -14.73 -4.96
C PHE A 23 13.66 -15.59 -6.23
N LEU A 24 14.56 -16.57 -6.38
CA LEU A 24 14.60 -17.45 -7.55
C LEU A 24 13.37 -18.36 -7.64
N THR A 25 12.85 -18.86 -6.52
CA THR A 25 11.62 -19.65 -6.52
C THR A 25 10.42 -18.80 -6.93
N THR A 26 10.33 -17.56 -6.47
CA THR A 26 9.27 -16.62 -6.89
C THR A 26 9.30 -16.38 -8.40
N ILE A 27 10.49 -16.09 -8.96
CA ILE A 27 10.66 -15.90 -10.40
C ILE A 27 10.40 -17.21 -11.16
N GLY A 28 10.97 -18.32 -10.70
CA GLY A 28 10.88 -19.63 -11.33
C GLY A 28 9.45 -20.14 -11.41
N PHE A 29 8.72 -20.12 -10.30
CA PHE A 29 7.31 -20.53 -10.30
C PHE A 29 6.44 -19.60 -11.12
N GLY A 30 6.63 -18.29 -11.03
CA GLY A 30 5.83 -17.35 -11.82
C GLY A 30 6.13 -17.46 -13.33
N THR A 31 7.38 -17.61 -13.74
CA THR A 31 7.75 -17.82 -15.15
C THR A 31 7.27 -19.18 -15.68
N ALA A 32 7.38 -20.26 -14.91
CA ALA A 32 6.82 -21.56 -15.27
C ALA A 32 5.30 -21.45 -15.51
N LYS A 33 4.58 -20.74 -14.62
CA LYS A 33 3.14 -20.50 -14.76
C LYS A 33 2.78 -19.74 -16.04
N ALA A 34 3.59 -18.77 -16.46
CA ALA A 34 3.35 -18.04 -17.71
C ALA A 34 3.58 -18.89 -18.96
N LEU A 35 4.52 -19.83 -18.91
CA LEU A 35 4.84 -20.73 -20.03
C LEU A 35 3.81 -21.86 -20.18
N GLU A 36 3.20 -22.32 -19.09
CA GLU A 36 2.27 -23.46 -19.07
C GLU A 36 0.83 -23.14 -19.53
N GLY A 37 0.56 -21.94 -20.06
CA GLY A 37 -0.77 -21.43 -20.43
C GLY A 37 -1.60 -22.26 -21.44
N ARG A 38 -1.14 -23.46 -21.84
CA ARG A 38 -1.86 -24.41 -22.71
C ARG A 38 -2.25 -25.73 -22.03
N ALA A 39 -1.68 -26.10 -20.88
CA ALA A 39 -1.93 -27.39 -20.22
C ALA A 39 -2.66 -27.20 -18.87
N GLN A 40 -3.99 -27.04 -18.95
CA GLN A 40 -4.83 -26.58 -17.84
C GLN A 40 -4.82 -27.48 -16.58
N TYR A 41 -4.63 -28.80 -16.75
CA TYR A 41 -4.76 -29.77 -15.65
C TYR A 41 -3.47 -30.05 -14.89
N VAL A 42 -2.33 -30.16 -15.58
CA VAL A 42 -1.03 -30.45 -14.94
C VAL A 42 -0.53 -29.26 -14.13
N SER A 43 -0.81 -28.04 -14.61
CA SER A 43 -0.36 -26.79 -14.01
C SER A 43 -0.94 -26.57 -12.61
N THR A 44 -2.21 -26.94 -12.37
CA THR A 44 -2.87 -26.70 -11.08
C THR A 44 -2.23 -27.51 -9.96
N THR A 45 -1.94 -28.79 -10.17
CA THR A 45 -1.30 -29.64 -9.14
C THR A 45 0.13 -29.21 -8.82
N LEU A 46 0.92 -28.85 -9.83
CA LEU A 46 2.28 -28.35 -9.62
C LEU A 46 2.27 -26.98 -8.94
N GLU A 47 1.31 -26.12 -9.28
CA GLU A 47 1.12 -24.83 -8.64
C GLU A 47 0.79 -24.98 -7.15
N TRP A 48 -0.18 -25.82 -6.80
CA TRP A 48 -0.57 -26.02 -5.41
C TRP A 48 0.50 -26.74 -4.60
N ILE A 49 1.02 -27.86 -5.10
CA ILE A 49 1.98 -28.67 -4.34
C ILE A 49 3.34 -27.97 -4.30
N GLY A 50 3.85 -27.54 -5.45
CA GLY A 50 5.14 -26.85 -5.54
C GLY A 50 5.13 -25.52 -4.81
N GLY A 51 4.14 -24.66 -5.11
CA GLY A 51 4.03 -23.35 -4.49
C GLY A 51 3.80 -23.42 -2.99
N THR A 52 2.82 -24.21 -2.53
CA THR A 52 2.46 -24.25 -1.09
C THR A 52 3.53 -24.94 -0.24
N VAL A 53 4.05 -26.09 -0.69
CA VAL A 53 5.05 -26.83 0.09
C VAL A 53 6.35 -26.05 0.18
N VAL A 54 6.84 -25.51 -0.94
CA VAL A 54 8.06 -24.69 -0.94
C VAL A 54 7.85 -23.43 -0.11
N PHE A 55 6.72 -22.74 -0.26
CA PHE A 55 6.41 -21.56 0.56
C PHE A 55 6.36 -21.89 2.06
N LEU A 56 5.77 -23.01 2.45
CA LEU A 56 5.70 -23.42 3.86
C LEU A 56 7.09 -23.74 4.42
N ILE A 57 7.94 -24.42 3.65
CA ILE A 57 9.33 -24.67 4.03
C ILE A 57 10.08 -23.34 4.22
N LEU A 58 9.97 -22.43 3.26
CA LEU A 58 10.58 -21.10 3.34
C LEU A 58 10.06 -20.33 4.55
N PHE A 59 8.76 -20.35 4.79
CA PHE A 59 8.12 -19.71 5.93
C PHE A 59 8.65 -20.24 7.27
N VAL A 60 8.79 -21.57 7.41
CA VAL A 60 9.36 -22.20 8.61
C VAL A 60 10.83 -21.82 8.81
N LEU A 61 11.57 -21.57 7.72
CA LEU A 61 12.97 -21.16 7.77
C LEU A 61 13.17 -19.66 8.01
N SER A 62 12.17 -18.83 7.73
CA SER A 62 12.23 -17.37 7.85
C SER A 62 12.69 -16.81 9.21
N PRO A 63 12.38 -17.44 10.37
CA PRO A 63 12.85 -16.95 11.66
C PRO A 63 14.38 -16.95 11.78
N TYR A 64 15.08 -17.90 11.14
CA TYR A 64 16.55 -17.98 11.16
C TYR A 64 17.20 -16.83 10.37
N ASP A 65 16.55 -16.38 9.28
CA ASP A 65 16.99 -15.17 8.55
C ASP A 65 16.80 -13.90 9.39
N SER A 66 15.85 -13.92 10.34
CA SER A 66 15.56 -12.79 11.24
C SER A 66 16.49 -12.72 12.47
N GLY A 67 17.58 -13.50 12.47
CA GLY A 67 18.57 -13.50 13.55
C GLY A 67 18.33 -14.53 14.65
N ALA A 68 17.34 -15.42 14.53
CA ALA A 68 17.25 -16.57 15.42
C ALA A 68 18.48 -17.49 15.21
N PRO A 69 19.04 -18.10 16.27
CA PRO A 69 20.21 -18.96 16.14
C PRO A 69 19.91 -20.12 15.19
N SER A 70 20.64 -20.20 14.08
CA SER A 70 20.45 -21.22 13.08
C SER A 70 21.07 -22.56 13.54
N PRO A 71 20.44 -23.71 13.26
CA PRO A 71 21.06 -25.01 13.46
C PRO A 71 22.35 -25.11 12.64
N ARG A 72 23.38 -25.78 13.16
CA ARG A 72 24.68 -25.94 12.47
C ARG A 72 24.55 -26.51 11.05
N CYS A 73 23.58 -27.38 10.81
CA CYS A 73 23.32 -27.96 9.48
C CYS A 73 22.71 -26.97 8.48
N LEU A 74 22.14 -25.85 8.93
CA LEU A 74 21.52 -24.81 8.11
C LEU A 74 22.33 -23.51 8.05
N ALA A 75 23.42 -23.41 8.81
CA ALA A 75 24.30 -22.24 8.83
C ALA A 75 24.75 -21.81 7.42
N TRP A 76 25.06 -22.78 6.54
CA TRP A 76 25.45 -22.54 5.16
C TRP A 76 24.40 -21.77 4.33
N LEU A 77 23.12 -21.81 4.72
CA LEU A 77 22.03 -21.17 3.99
C LEU A 77 21.85 -19.69 4.38
N PHE A 78 22.27 -19.30 5.60
CA PHE A 78 22.02 -17.96 6.17
C PHE A 78 23.30 -17.15 6.43
N GLU A 79 24.43 -17.81 6.66
CA GLU A 79 25.69 -17.13 7.01
C GLU A 79 26.46 -16.57 5.81
N PRO A 80 26.58 -17.24 4.65
CA PRO A 80 27.33 -16.71 3.53
C PRO A 80 26.62 -15.52 2.87
N ASP A 81 27.37 -14.52 2.43
CA ASP A 81 26.87 -13.48 1.53
C ASP A 81 27.13 -13.92 0.07
N CYS A 82 26.08 -14.09 -0.74
CA CYS A 82 26.23 -14.44 -2.14
C CYS A 82 26.95 -13.35 -2.94
N MET A 83 26.96 -12.11 -2.46
CA MET A 83 27.71 -11.02 -3.10
C MET A 83 29.22 -11.29 -3.10
N ASP A 84 29.75 -12.00 -2.10
CA ASP A 84 31.18 -12.34 -2.06
C ASP A 84 31.58 -13.27 -3.20
N VAL A 85 30.69 -14.19 -3.58
CA VAL A 85 30.90 -15.10 -4.73
C VAL A 85 30.88 -14.31 -6.04
N ILE A 86 29.94 -13.37 -6.19
CA ILE A 86 29.84 -12.51 -7.37
C ILE A 86 31.09 -11.63 -7.49
N TRP A 87 31.53 -11.03 -6.40
CA TRP A 87 32.75 -10.22 -6.37
C TRP A 87 34.02 -11.04 -6.60
N PHE A 88 34.08 -12.27 -6.10
CA PHE A 88 35.18 -13.20 -6.41
C PHE A 88 35.24 -13.50 -7.91
N LEU A 89 34.09 -13.69 -8.57
CA LEU A 89 34.02 -13.86 -10.02
C LEU A 89 34.41 -12.58 -10.77
N LEU A 90 33.93 -11.41 -10.33
CA LEU A 90 34.27 -10.10 -10.90
C LEU A 90 35.75 -9.72 -10.72
N ALA A 91 36.36 -10.15 -9.61
CA ALA A 91 37.78 -9.95 -9.36
C ALA A 91 38.65 -10.68 -10.40
N ASN A 92 38.18 -11.82 -10.94
CA ASN A 92 38.84 -12.49 -12.07
C ASN A 92 38.78 -11.65 -13.36
N PHE A 93 37.88 -10.67 -13.44
CA PHE A 93 37.79 -9.68 -14.52
C PHE A 93 38.43 -8.33 -14.14
N SER A 94 39.28 -8.29 -13.12
CA SER A 94 40.00 -7.09 -12.65
C SER A 94 39.11 -5.96 -12.13
N VAL A 95 37.88 -6.25 -11.74
CA VAL A 95 37.00 -5.26 -11.09
C VAL A 95 37.26 -5.31 -9.57
N PRO A 96 37.75 -4.24 -8.94
CA PRO A 96 38.00 -4.23 -7.50
C PRO A 96 36.69 -4.29 -6.71
N CYS A 97 36.68 -5.09 -5.64
CA CYS A 97 35.53 -5.17 -4.73
C CYS A 97 35.41 -3.84 -3.95
N PRO A 98 34.26 -3.15 -4.00
CA PRO A 98 34.02 -1.97 -3.19
C PRO A 98 34.00 -2.35 -1.70
N ASN A 99 34.46 -1.45 -0.84
CA ASN A 99 34.31 -1.63 0.61
C ASN A 99 32.86 -1.32 1.00
N TYR A 100 32.04 -2.35 1.17
CA TYR A 100 30.65 -2.22 1.63
C TYR A 100 30.46 -2.89 2.99
N GLN A 101 29.51 -2.37 3.77
CA GLN A 101 29.09 -2.97 5.04
C GLN A 101 27.77 -3.74 4.81
N SER A 102 27.78 -5.04 5.08
CA SER A 102 26.61 -5.93 4.98
C SER A 102 25.98 -6.26 6.33
N GLU A 103 26.53 -5.70 7.43
CA GLU A 103 25.97 -5.91 8.76
C GLU A 103 24.55 -5.34 8.84
N GLU A 104 23.60 -6.22 9.11
CA GLU A 104 22.21 -5.87 9.32
C GLU A 104 22.01 -5.36 10.75
N ARG A 105 21.13 -4.38 10.89
CA ARG A 105 20.79 -3.86 12.22
C ARG A 105 20.03 -4.93 12.98
N THR A 106 20.54 -5.30 14.15
CA THR A 106 19.79 -6.12 15.09
C THR A 106 18.52 -5.35 15.51
N PRO A 107 17.33 -5.95 15.39
CA PRO A 107 16.09 -5.31 15.81
C PRO A 107 16.19 -4.90 17.29
N ASP A 108 15.81 -3.66 17.61
CA ASP A 108 15.79 -3.22 19.01
C ASP A 108 14.78 -4.08 19.78
N PRO A 109 15.20 -4.89 20.78
CA PRO A 109 14.33 -5.87 21.44
C PRO A 109 13.18 -5.23 22.24
N GLY A 110 13.21 -3.91 22.43
CA GLY A 110 12.16 -3.15 23.11
C GLY A 110 11.02 -2.65 22.21
N SER A 111 11.14 -2.71 20.89
CA SER A 111 10.09 -2.19 19.99
C SER A 111 9.06 -3.27 19.64
N ASN A 112 8.21 -3.62 20.61
CA ASN A 112 7.13 -4.61 20.42
C ASN A 112 5.97 -4.13 19.53
N HIS A 113 6.03 -2.90 19.00
CA HIS A 113 4.99 -2.37 18.13
C HIS A 113 5.35 -2.57 16.66
N LEU A 114 4.54 -3.34 15.91
CA LEU A 114 4.63 -3.39 14.44
C LEU A 114 4.45 -1.98 13.87
N ARG A 115 5.51 -1.40 13.31
CA ARG A 115 5.43 -0.08 12.67
C ARG A 115 4.73 -0.20 11.32
N ILE A 116 3.75 0.67 11.07
CA ILE A 116 3.10 0.77 9.77
C ILE A 116 3.95 1.70 8.90
N THR A 117 4.88 1.11 8.14
CA THR A 117 5.80 1.82 7.25
C THR A 117 5.13 2.14 5.91
N THR A 118 5.61 3.17 5.21
CA THR A 118 5.08 3.53 3.88
C THR A 118 5.26 2.39 2.88
N TYR A 119 6.38 1.66 3.00
CA TYR A 119 6.64 0.43 2.26
C TYR A 119 5.51 -0.61 2.44
N ARG A 120 5.14 -0.95 3.68
CA ARG A 120 4.08 -1.93 3.96
C ARG A 120 2.74 -1.50 3.39
N VAL A 121 2.41 -0.21 3.49
CA VAL A 121 1.20 0.35 2.87
C VAL A 121 1.24 0.21 1.36
N LEU A 122 2.39 0.50 0.73
CA LEU A 122 2.58 0.37 -0.72
C LEU A 122 2.38 -1.08 -1.17
N VAL A 123 3.04 -2.04 -0.52
CA VAL A 123 2.90 -3.48 -0.82
C VAL A 123 1.44 -3.93 -0.70
N CYS A 124 0.77 -3.60 0.42
CA CYS A 124 -0.64 -3.94 0.61
C CYS A 124 -1.55 -3.29 -0.45
N SER A 125 -1.35 -2.00 -0.75
CA SER A 125 -2.15 -1.29 -1.75
C SER A 125 -1.96 -1.87 -3.16
N SER A 126 -0.75 -2.34 -3.48
CA SER A 126 -0.45 -3.00 -4.74
C SER A 126 -1.20 -4.33 -4.85
N VAL A 127 -1.11 -5.19 -3.83
CA VAL A 127 -1.83 -6.48 -3.79
C VAL A 127 -3.34 -6.26 -3.96
N ILE A 128 -3.93 -5.27 -3.29
CA ILE A 128 -5.35 -4.93 -3.43
C ILE A 128 -5.67 -4.50 -4.86
N THR A 129 -4.90 -3.57 -5.42
CA THR A 129 -5.15 -3.01 -6.76
C THR A 129 -5.04 -4.08 -7.85
N PHE A 130 -4.00 -4.91 -7.81
CA PHE A 130 -3.83 -6.01 -8.75
C PHE A 130 -4.87 -7.12 -8.54
N GLY A 131 -5.24 -7.42 -7.30
CA GLY A 131 -6.31 -8.38 -6.98
C GLY A 131 -7.67 -7.96 -7.55
N ILE A 132 -8.05 -6.69 -7.36
CA ILE A 132 -9.28 -6.13 -7.94
C ILE A 132 -9.21 -6.16 -9.48
N SER A 133 -8.07 -5.78 -10.05
CA SER A 133 -7.87 -5.79 -11.51
C SER A 133 -8.02 -7.20 -12.07
N LYS A 134 -7.38 -8.20 -11.45
CA LYS A 134 -7.50 -9.62 -11.80
C LYS A 134 -8.96 -10.10 -11.73
N ALA A 135 -9.66 -9.81 -10.64
CA ALA A 135 -11.05 -10.18 -10.47
C ALA A 135 -11.94 -9.55 -11.55
N THR A 136 -11.70 -8.27 -11.89
CA THR A 136 -12.42 -7.54 -12.93
C THR A 136 -12.21 -8.16 -14.31
N PHE A 137 -10.96 -8.44 -14.70
CA PHE A 137 -10.67 -9.08 -15.99
C PHE A 137 -11.19 -10.51 -16.06
N GLY A 138 -11.13 -11.26 -14.95
CA GLY A 138 -11.73 -12.58 -14.84
C GLY A 138 -13.25 -12.54 -15.04
N TYR A 139 -13.93 -11.60 -14.41
CA TYR A 139 -15.38 -11.43 -14.54
C TYR A 139 -15.81 -11.03 -15.95
N LEU A 140 -15.02 -10.19 -16.62
CA LEU A 140 -15.27 -9.77 -18.00
C LEU A 140 -14.89 -10.82 -19.06
N GLY A 141 -14.37 -11.99 -18.66
CA GLY A 141 -13.98 -13.06 -19.58
C GLY A 141 -12.61 -12.84 -20.26
N PHE A 142 -11.84 -11.83 -19.86
CA PHE A 142 -10.51 -11.56 -20.39
C PHE A 142 -9.44 -12.43 -19.70
N SER A 143 -9.50 -13.75 -19.93
CA SER A 143 -8.61 -14.74 -19.30
C SER A 143 -7.13 -14.43 -19.50
N THR A 144 -6.72 -14.06 -20.72
CA THR A 144 -5.34 -13.71 -21.03
C THR A 144 -4.84 -12.50 -20.22
N ALA A 145 -5.66 -11.45 -20.10
CA ALA A 145 -5.29 -10.25 -19.34
C ALA A 145 -5.17 -10.56 -17.83
N ALA A 146 -6.08 -11.38 -17.31
CA ALA A 146 -6.03 -11.84 -15.92
C ALA A 146 -4.75 -12.64 -15.62
N THR A 147 -4.34 -13.53 -16.53
CA THR A 147 -3.07 -14.30 -16.42
C THR A 147 -1.86 -13.38 -16.47
N TRP A 148 -1.85 -12.38 -17.37
CA TRP A 148 -0.75 -11.40 -17.44
C TRP A 148 -0.63 -10.58 -16.16
N ILE A 149 -1.75 -10.16 -15.57
CA ILE A 149 -1.75 -9.46 -14.29
C ILE A 149 -1.22 -10.34 -13.16
N ASP A 150 -1.61 -11.62 -13.14
CA ASP A 150 -1.12 -12.58 -12.16
C ASP A 150 0.40 -12.75 -12.25
N TRP A 151 0.92 -12.86 -13.48
CA TRP A 151 2.35 -12.94 -13.73
C TRP A 151 3.10 -11.65 -13.37
N MET A 152 2.60 -10.49 -13.81
CA MET A 152 3.21 -9.19 -13.50
C MET A 152 3.25 -8.91 -11.99
N LEU A 153 2.15 -9.19 -11.28
CA LEU A 153 2.11 -9.07 -9.83
C LEU A 153 3.06 -10.09 -9.19
N GLY A 154 2.90 -11.37 -9.55
CA GLY A 154 3.55 -12.49 -8.89
C GLY A 154 5.06 -12.60 -9.14
N VAL A 155 5.56 -12.07 -10.26
CA VAL A 155 6.99 -12.06 -10.60
C VAL A 155 7.58 -10.67 -10.47
N VAL A 156 7.10 -9.70 -11.25
CA VAL A 156 7.77 -8.41 -11.38
C VAL A 156 7.59 -7.57 -10.12
N ALA A 157 6.34 -7.38 -9.69
CA ALA A 157 6.05 -6.52 -8.54
C ALA A 157 6.55 -7.13 -7.23
N THR A 158 6.33 -8.43 -6.98
CA THR A 158 6.86 -9.14 -5.81
C THR A 158 8.37 -9.12 -5.76
N SER A 159 9.08 -9.30 -6.88
CA SER A 159 10.55 -9.22 -6.93
C SER A 159 11.04 -7.82 -6.55
N ILE A 160 10.42 -6.77 -7.11
CA ILE A 160 10.76 -5.39 -6.76
C ILE A 160 10.48 -5.12 -5.28
N PHE A 161 9.32 -5.53 -4.78
CA PHE A 161 8.96 -5.34 -3.37
C PHE A 161 9.85 -6.14 -2.44
N TYR A 162 10.25 -7.35 -2.82
CA TYR A 162 11.17 -8.16 -2.06
C TYR A 162 12.52 -7.46 -1.95
N CYS A 163 13.09 -7.02 -3.08
CA CYS A 163 14.33 -6.25 -3.09
C CYS A 163 14.22 -4.98 -2.23
N LEU A 164 13.13 -4.22 -2.34
CA LEU A 164 12.88 -3.05 -1.48
C LEU A 164 12.72 -3.41 0.00
N GLY A 165 12.13 -4.57 0.30
CA GLY A 165 11.94 -5.07 1.66
C GLY A 165 13.26 -5.41 2.35
N LEU A 166 14.26 -5.88 1.59
CA LEU A 166 15.61 -6.10 2.12
C LEU A 166 16.23 -4.79 2.67
N TYR A 167 15.89 -3.65 2.09
CA TYR A 167 16.32 -2.33 2.58
C TYR A 167 15.55 -1.84 3.82
N GLU A 168 14.41 -2.46 4.19
CA GLU A 168 13.64 -2.08 5.40
C GLU A 168 14.49 -2.28 6.68
N SER A 169 15.39 -3.29 6.66
CA SER A 169 16.27 -3.62 7.80
C SER A 169 17.41 -2.62 8.04
N SER A 170 17.81 -1.84 7.02
CA SER A 170 18.90 -0.86 7.15
C SER A 170 18.59 0.45 6.42
N SER A 171 17.67 1.21 7.02
CA SER A 171 17.22 2.49 6.48
C SER A 171 18.21 3.65 6.69
N ARG A 172 19.47 3.40 7.09
CA ARG A 172 20.38 4.50 7.52
C ARG A 172 20.75 5.44 6.38
N ASN A 173 20.85 4.94 5.14
CA ASN A 173 21.36 5.74 4.02
C ASN A 173 20.34 5.95 2.88
N LEU A 174 19.35 5.06 2.70
CA LEU A 174 18.42 5.12 1.58
C LEU A 174 16.97 5.34 2.08
N TRP A 175 16.46 6.55 1.88
CA TRP A 175 15.08 6.97 2.16
C TRP A 175 14.53 6.60 3.55
N PRO A 176 15.09 7.17 4.64
CA PRO A 176 14.54 6.99 5.98
C PRO A 176 13.08 7.40 6.07
N ALA A 177 12.63 8.40 5.32
CA ALA A 177 11.22 8.81 5.31
C ALA A 177 10.26 7.71 4.81
N PHE A 178 10.73 6.79 3.96
CA PHE A 178 9.91 5.71 3.41
C PHE A 178 9.76 4.55 4.40
N PHE A 179 10.86 4.18 5.08
CA PHE A 179 10.92 3.02 5.98
C PHE A 179 10.72 3.35 7.46
N SER A 180 11.19 4.51 7.94
CA SER A 180 11.21 4.82 9.39
C SER A 180 10.03 5.67 9.86
N MET A 181 9.40 6.44 8.98
CA MET A 181 8.33 7.36 9.36
C MET A 181 7.04 6.58 9.64
N ASP A 182 6.58 6.61 10.89
CA ASP A 182 5.30 6.01 11.25
C ASP A 182 4.15 6.77 10.57
N ARG A 183 3.46 6.09 9.65
CA ARG A 183 2.34 6.67 8.88
C ARG A 183 0.98 6.27 9.44
N ARG A 184 0.90 5.65 10.63
CA ARG A 184 -0.35 5.18 11.24
C ARG A 184 -1.48 6.22 11.19
N GLN A 185 -1.20 7.49 11.48
CA GLN A 185 -2.21 8.55 11.44
C GLN A 185 -2.72 8.83 10.02
N SER A 186 -1.84 8.77 9.02
CA SER A 186 -2.19 8.96 7.60
C SER A 186 -2.96 7.74 7.07
N VAL A 187 -2.55 6.53 7.43
CA VAL A 187 -3.24 5.31 7.03
C VAL A 187 -4.63 5.26 7.65
N TYR A 188 -4.77 5.57 8.93
CA TYR A 188 -6.05 5.66 9.61
C TYR A 188 -6.94 6.74 8.98
N SER A 189 -6.37 7.91 8.64
CA SER A 189 -7.06 8.94 7.85
C SER A 189 -7.66 8.39 6.57
N LEU A 190 -6.82 7.74 5.79
CA LEU A 190 -7.12 7.30 4.45
C LEU A 190 -8.12 6.14 4.50
N SER A 191 -7.95 5.18 5.42
CA SER A 191 -8.88 4.07 5.62
C SER A 191 -10.27 4.54 6.04
N VAL A 192 -10.35 5.50 6.97
CA VAL A 192 -11.63 6.10 7.40
C VAL A 192 -12.28 6.84 6.23
N GLY A 193 -11.51 7.64 5.48
CA GLY A 193 -12.00 8.31 4.27
C GLY A 193 -12.53 7.33 3.23
N MET A 194 -11.78 6.28 2.92
CA MET A 194 -12.19 5.21 1.97
C MET A 194 -13.45 4.49 2.44
N LEU A 195 -13.59 4.21 3.74
CA LEU A 195 -14.78 3.57 4.29
C LEU A 195 -16.02 4.44 4.09
N TYR A 196 -15.90 5.75 4.35
CA TYR A 196 -16.99 6.70 4.13
C TYR A 196 -17.34 6.82 2.64
N THR A 197 -16.36 6.96 1.75
CA THR A 197 -16.62 7.06 0.30
C THR A 197 -17.24 5.79 -0.26
N ALA A 198 -16.77 4.62 0.17
CA ALA A 198 -17.36 3.33 -0.20
C ALA A 198 -18.80 3.20 0.30
N GLY A 199 -19.07 3.56 1.57
CA GLY A 199 -20.41 3.55 2.15
C GLY A 199 -21.38 4.48 1.40
N ILE A 200 -20.94 5.70 1.07
CA ILE A 200 -21.72 6.65 0.27
C ILE A 200 -21.99 6.06 -1.12
N GLY A 201 -20.96 5.52 -1.78
CA GLY A 201 -21.10 4.90 -3.10
C GLY A 201 -22.09 3.73 -3.11
N LEU A 202 -21.99 2.82 -2.14
CA LEU A 202 -22.91 1.69 -1.97
C LEU A 202 -24.35 2.16 -1.74
N SER A 203 -24.54 3.18 -0.89
CA SER A 203 -25.87 3.71 -0.61
C SER A 203 -26.48 4.42 -1.83
N VAL A 204 -25.67 5.16 -2.59
CA VAL A 204 -26.10 5.77 -3.86
C VAL A 204 -26.47 4.69 -4.88
N MET A 205 -25.62 3.67 -5.07
CA MET A 205 -25.92 2.52 -5.94
C MET A 205 -27.24 1.84 -5.54
N TRP A 206 -27.45 1.61 -4.24
CA TRP A 206 -28.67 1.03 -3.68
C TRP A 206 -29.92 1.86 -4.02
N THR A 207 -29.87 3.18 -3.80
CA THR A 207 -31.00 4.07 -4.12
C THR A 207 -31.30 4.10 -5.61
N ILE A 208 -30.28 4.14 -6.47
CA ILE A 208 -30.45 4.09 -7.93
C ILE A 208 -31.06 2.76 -8.37
N TYR A 209 -30.60 1.64 -7.79
CA TYR A 209 -31.13 0.31 -8.09
C TYR A 209 -32.63 0.22 -7.80
N TRP A 210 -33.05 0.57 -6.57
CA TRP A 210 -34.47 0.53 -6.19
C TRP A 210 -35.32 1.51 -6.97
N LYS A 211 -34.82 2.72 -7.25
CA LYS A 211 -35.51 3.68 -8.11
C LYS A 211 -35.75 3.11 -9.51
N ARG A 212 -34.75 2.46 -10.11
CA ARG A 212 -34.89 1.82 -11.43
C ARG A 212 -35.87 0.65 -11.36
N PHE A 213 -35.78 -0.18 -10.33
CA PHE A 213 -36.69 -1.30 -10.13
C PHE A 213 -38.15 -0.84 -10.04
N VAL A 214 -38.44 0.16 -9.19
CA VAL A 214 -39.78 0.76 -9.07
C VAL A 214 -40.23 1.35 -10.41
N GLY A 215 -39.34 2.04 -11.13
CA GLY A 215 -39.64 2.58 -12.46
C GLY A 215 -39.99 1.50 -13.49
N HIS A 216 -39.32 0.35 -13.44
CA HIS A 216 -39.64 -0.80 -14.28
C HIS A 216 -40.97 -1.46 -13.86
N ALA A 217 -41.16 -1.74 -12.57
CA ALA A 217 -42.38 -2.31 -12.04
C ALA A 217 -43.62 -1.43 -12.31
N TRP A 218 -43.45 -0.11 -12.33
CA TRP A 218 -44.52 0.84 -12.68
C TRP A 218 -44.86 0.84 -14.17
N ARG A 219 -43.87 0.64 -15.04
CA ARG A 219 -44.06 0.64 -16.50
C ARG A 219 -44.56 -0.69 -17.03
N ASP A 220 -44.34 -1.79 -16.32
CA ASP A 220 -44.72 -3.11 -16.77
C ASP A 220 -46.21 -3.39 -16.48
N PRO A 221 -47.07 -3.44 -17.52
CA PRO A 221 -48.50 -3.69 -17.35
C PRO A 221 -48.77 -5.11 -16.84
N THR A 222 -47.84 -6.06 -17.02
CA THR A 222 -47.98 -7.42 -16.47
C THR A 222 -47.84 -7.43 -14.95
N PHE A 223 -47.03 -6.51 -14.41
CA PHE A 223 -46.98 -6.25 -12.97
C PHE A 223 -48.30 -5.63 -12.47
N ALA A 224 -49.02 -4.91 -13.34
CA ALA A 224 -50.31 -4.29 -13.08
C ALA A 224 -51.53 -5.21 -13.31
N TYR A 225 -51.39 -6.36 -13.98
CA TYR A 225 -52.52 -7.26 -14.24
C TYR A 225 -52.10 -8.74 -14.19
N SER A 226 -52.24 -9.36 -13.02
CA SER A 226 -52.31 -10.82 -12.92
C SER A 226 -53.78 -11.17 -13.03
N GLU A 227 -54.15 -11.91 -14.06
CA GLU A 227 -55.53 -12.34 -14.27
C GLU A 227 -56.01 -13.10 -13.01
N PRO A 228 -57.06 -12.61 -12.32
CA PRO A 228 -57.53 -13.27 -11.11
C PRO A 228 -58.11 -14.65 -11.47
N ASP A 229 -57.76 -15.66 -10.67
CA ASP A 229 -58.36 -16.99 -10.77
C ASP A 229 -59.90 -16.88 -10.66
N MET A 230 -60.63 -17.47 -11.62
CA MET A 230 -62.06 -17.25 -11.79
C MET A 230 -62.91 -17.71 -10.59
N ASN A 231 -62.33 -18.54 -9.72
CA ASN A 231 -63.04 -19.14 -8.59
C ASN A 231 -63.28 -18.16 -7.42
N HIS A 232 -62.44 -17.14 -7.24
CA HIS A 232 -62.60 -16.14 -6.15
C HIS A 232 -62.19 -14.72 -6.58
N PRO A 233 -62.97 -14.07 -7.47
CA PRO A 233 -62.54 -12.85 -8.16
C PRO A 233 -62.38 -11.63 -7.24
N PHE A 234 -63.13 -11.56 -6.14
CA PHE A 234 -63.07 -10.41 -5.23
C PHE A 234 -61.90 -10.50 -4.24
N ILE A 235 -61.75 -11.63 -3.55
CA ILE A 235 -60.70 -11.82 -2.53
C ILE A 235 -59.32 -11.83 -3.20
N GLY A 236 -59.16 -12.51 -4.34
CA GLY A 236 -57.90 -12.51 -5.09
C GLY A 236 -57.51 -11.10 -5.57
N LYS A 237 -58.47 -10.31 -6.03
CA LYS A 237 -58.24 -8.92 -6.44
C LYS A 237 -57.83 -8.04 -5.26
N ALA A 238 -58.54 -8.12 -4.13
CA ALA A 238 -58.21 -7.36 -2.92
C ALA A 238 -56.83 -7.72 -2.36
N TYR A 239 -56.49 -9.02 -2.32
CA TYR A 239 -55.18 -9.51 -1.90
C TYR A 239 -54.06 -9.00 -2.82
N ASN A 240 -54.20 -9.12 -4.14
CA ASN A 240 -53.19 -8.65 -5.10
C ASN A 240 -52.98 -7.13 -5.03
N VAL A 241 -54.05 -6.37 -4.85
CA VAL A 241 -53.97 -4.91 -4.67
C VAL A 241 -53.25 -4.57 -3.36
N THR A 242 -53.58 -5.25 -2.26
CA THR A 242 -52.96 -5.02 -0.95
C THR A 242 -51.47 -5.40 -0.97
N LEU A 243 -51.13 -6.54 -1.55
CA LEU A 243 -49.74 -6.99 -1.71
C LEU A 243 -48.92 -6.00 -2.53
N ARG A 244 -49.49 -5.38 -3.57
CA ARG A 244 -48.81 -4.35 -4.36
C ARG A 244 -48.54 -3.08 -3.57
N TYR A 245 -49.54 -2.58 -2.83
CA TYR A 245 -49.34 -1.40 -1.99
C TYR A 245 -48.28 -1.68 -0.92
N PHE A 246 -48.32 -2.86 -0.30
CA PHE A 246 -47.30 -3.29 0.65
C PHE A 246 -45.90 -3.36 0.03
N LEU A 247 -45.76 -3.98 -1.15
CA LEU A 247 -44.47 -4.05 -1.85
C LEU A 247 -43.96 -2.66 -2.24
N LEU A 248 -44.84 -1.78 -2.73
CA LEU A 248 -44.48 -0.40 -3.09
C LEU A 248 -44.06 0.41 -1.85
N GLU A 249 -44.76 0.26 -0.73
CA GLU A 249 -44.41 0.85 0.56
C GLU A 249 -43.03 0.37 1.03
N MET A 250 -42.77 -0.93 0.98
CA MET A 250 -41.45 -1.50 1.32
C MET A 250 -40.34 -0.99 0.41
N MET A 251 -40.61 -0.80 -0.89
CA MET A 251 -39.64 -0.22 -1.82
C MET A 251 -39.36 1.26 -1.54
N VAL A 252 -40.39 2.06 -1.21
CA VAL A 252 -40.24 3.45 -0.80
C VAL A 252 -39.41 3.54 0.48
N LEU A 253 -39.68 2.66 1.45
CA LEU A 253 -38.87 2.54 2.67
C LEU A 253 -37.41 2.19 2.36
N CYS A 254 -37.14 1.23 1.45
CA CYS A 254 -35.78 0.90 1.02
C CYS A 254 -35.02 2.10 0.42
N ILE A 255 -35.70 2.93 -0.37
CA ILE A 255 -35.12 4.16 -0.94
C ILE A 255 -34.84 5.18 0.19
N ALA A 256 -35.80 5.38 1.10
CA ALA A 256 -35.67 6.31 2.22
C ALA A 256 -34.52 5.91 3.16
N VAL A 257 -34.32 4.61 3.41
CA VAL A 257 -33.19 4.08 4.18
C VAL A 257 -31.86 4.40 3.48
N GLY A 258 -31.78 4.21 2.16
CA GLY A 258 -30.57 4.55 1.40
C GLY A 258 -30.23 6.05 1.46
N ILE A 259 -31.23 6.93 1.28
CA ILE A 259 -31.04 8.38 1.39
C ILE A 259 -30.60 8.76 2.81
N SER A 260 -31.24 8.21 3.83
CA SER A 260 -30.91 8.45 5.23
C SER A 260 -29.47 8.01 5.55
N CYS A 261 -29.04 6.86 5.02
CA CYS A 261 -27.67 6.38 5.16
C CYS A 261 -26.65 7.32 4.49
N VAL A 262 -26.93 7.83 3.27
CA VAL A 262 -26.08 8.83 2.62
C VAL A 262 -25.94 10.08 3.48
N LEU A 263 -27.06 10.63 3.98
CA LEU A 263 -27.05 11.83 4.81
C LEU A 263 -26.26 11.64 6.11
N LEU A 264 -26.43 10.49 6.77
CA LEU A 264 -25.67 10.14 7.97
C LEU A 264 -24.17 10.04 7.69
N LEU A 265 -23.78 9.34 6.63
CA LEU A 265 -22.36 9.19 6.27
C LEU A 265 -21.72 10.52 5.88
N VAL A 266 -22.42 11.37 5.12
CA VAL A 266 -21.94 12.72 4.78
C VAL A 266 -21.79 13.58 6.04
N ARG A 267 -22.74 13.51 6.97
CA ARG A 267 -22.65 14.23 8.25
C ARG A 267 -21.46 13.76 9.09
N LEU A 268 -21.25 12.44 9.20
CA LEU A 268 -20.11 11.88 9.93
C LEU A 268 -18.78 12.26 9.28
N LEU A 269 -18.71 12.25 7.95
CA LEU A 269 -17.55 12.71 7.20
C LEU A 269 -17.27 14.19 7.46
N ALA A 270 -18.31 15.05 7.42
CA ALA A 270 -18.17 16.47 7.70
C ALA A 270 -17.66 16.72 9.13
N ILE A 271 -18.20 16.02 10.14
CA ILE A 271 -17.73 16.10 11.54
C ILE A 271 -16.26 15.65 11.63
N SER A 272 -15.89 14.55 10.96
CA SER A 272 -14.52 14.04 10.95
C SER A 272 -13.52 14.97 10.25
N LEU A 273 -13.96 15.71 9.23
CA LEU A 273 -13.12 16.72 8.56
C LEU A 273 -12.97 17.97 9.43
N LEU A 274 -14.07 18.42 10.06
CA LEU A 274 -14.07 19.59 10.92
C LEU A 274 -13.21 19.39 12.18
N SER A 275 -13.28 18.21 12.82
CA SER A 275 -12.44 17.88 13.97
C SER A 275 -10.94 17.91 13.62
N ARG A 276 -10.59 17.53 12.38
CA ARG A 276 -9.22 17.58 11.87
C ARG A 276 -8.74 18.97 11.50
N ALA A 277 -9.62 19.80 10.94
CA ALA A 277 -9.28 21.19 10.66
C ALA A 277 -8.87 21.93 11.95
N GLY A 278 -9.55 21.65 13.07
CA GLY A 278 -9.17 22.18 14.39
C GLY A 278 -7.76 21.77 14.83
N ILE A 279 -7.39 20.49 14.62
CA ILE A 279 -6.04 19.98 14.93
C ILE A 279 -4.98 20.59 14.02
N LEU A 280 -5.29 20.76 12.72
CA LEU A 280 -4.38 21.40 11.77
C LEU A 280 -4.17 22.88 12.08
N HIS A 281 -5.21 23.61 12.47
CA HIS A 281 -5.09 24.99 12.93
C HIS A 281 -4.29 25.10 14.24
N ALA A 282 -4.47 24.17 15.18
CA ALA A 282 -3.69 24.11 16.41
C ALA A 282 -2.20 23.77 16.15
N ALA A 283 -1.92 22.79 15.29
CA ALA A 283 -0.56 22.42 14.91
C ALA A 283 0.14 23.53 14.13
N ARG A 284 -0.57 24.21 13.23
CA ARG A 284 -0.05 25.38 12.50
C ARG A 284 0.25 26.54 13.46
N GLY A 285 -0.61 26.78 14.47
CA GLY A 285 -0.34 27.76 15.52
C GLY A 285 0.90 27.42 16.35
N TRP A 286 1.13 26.14 16.67
CA TRP A 286 2.29 25.70 17.43
C TRP A 286 3.60 25.80 16.62
N ILE A 287 3.58 25.41 15.34
CA ILE A 287 4.74 25.53 14.43
C ILE A 287 5.08 27.00 14.20
N PHE A 288 4.09 27.86 13.93
CA PHE A 288 4.35 29.29 13.78
C PHE A 288 4.78 29.93 15.10
N GLY A 289 4.23 29.52 16.25
CA GLY A 289 4.63 30.03 17.56
C GLY A 289 6.09 29.72 17.93
N THR A 290 6.53 28.48 17.68
CA THR A 290 7.93 28.07 17.94
C THR A 290 8.91 28.62 16.90
N LEU A 291 8.55 28.68 15.61
CA LEU A 291 9.39 29.31 14.59
C LEU A 291 9.50 30.83 14.77
N LEU A 292 8.42 31.52 15.16
CA LEU A 292 8.50 32.96 15.46
C LEU A 292 9.32 33.24 16.73
N GLN A 293 9.30 32.36 17.74
CA GLN A 293 10.21 32.49 18.89
C GLN A 293 11.68 32.31 18.47
N LEU A 294 11.98 31.35 17.61
CA LEU A 294 13.34 31.15 17.05
C LEU A 294 13.83 32.31 16.18
N PHE A 295 12.92 33.10 15.60
CA PHE A 295 13.25 34.32 14.84
C PHE A 295 13.18 35.62 15.68
N SER A 296 12.66 35.54 16.91
CA SER A 296 12.49 36.70 17.79
C SER A 296 13.55 36.77 18.90
N GLU A 297 14.44 35.78 19.00
CA GLU A 297 15.56 35.78 19.93
C GLU A 297 16.75 36.51 19.30
N ASP A 298 16.78 37.83 19.49
CA ASP A 298 17.97 38.70 19.60
C ASP A 298 19.22 38.33 18.77
N ASP A 299 19.17 38.54 17.44
CA ASP A 299 20.39 38.77 16.66
C ASP A 299 20.64 40.28 16.53
N SER A 300 21.23 40.85 17.58
CA SER A 300 21.93 42.14 17.57
C SER A 300 23.22 42.13 16.71
N PHE A 301 23.27 41.28 15.68
CA PHE A 301 24.45 41.05 14.84
C PHE A 301 24.52 41.96 13.59
N PHE A 302 23.44 42.68 13.27
CA PHE A 302 23.39 43.63 12.14
C PHE A 302 23.53 45.11 12.57
N SER A 303 24.36 45.40 13.56
CA SER A 303 24.92 46.76 13.71
C SER A 303 26.01 46.97 12.66
N LEU A 304 25.59 47.31 11.44
CA LEU A 304 26.46 47.68 10.32
C LEU A 304 27.30 48.90 10.70
N GLY A 305 28.57 48.69 11.04
CA GLY A 305 29.53 49.74 11.32
C GLY A 305 29.71 50.63 10.08
N PHE A 306 29.25 51.87 10.18
CA PHE A 306 29.60 52.96 9.28
C PHE A 306 31.13 53.12 9.25
N LEU A 307 31.76 52.74 8.13
CA LEU A 307 33.17 52.98 7.87
C LEU A 307 33.42 54.49 7.66
N PRO A 308 34.43 55.10 8.32
CA PRO A 308 34.75 56.50 8.12
C PRO A 308 35.54 56.69 6.82
N ASN A 309 35.02 57.61 6.01
CA ASN A 309 35.59 58.17 4.80
C ASN A 309 37.02 58.71 5.04
N ARG A 310 38.07 58.12 4.45
CA ARG A 310 39.42 58.73 4.47
C ARG A 310 40.31 58.33 3.28
N TYR A 311 40.76 59.38 2.60
CA TYR A 311 41.96 59.53 1.76
C TYR A 311 41.96 59.03 0.31
N VAL A 312 41.47 59.94 -0.55
CA VAL A 312 42.12 60.26 -1.82
C VAL A 312 43.38 61.09 -1.52
N ARG A 313 44.58 60.60 -1.89
CA ARG A 313 45.76 61.46 -2.13
C ARG A 313 46.38 61.08 -3.46
N ARG A 314 46.15 61.98 -4.42
CA ARG A 314 46.76 62.05 -5.76
C ARG A 314 48.24 62.42 -5.64
N GLY A 315 49.03 61.94 -6.60
CA GLY A 315 50.48 61.93 -6.57
C GLY A 315 51.20 63.27 -6.70
N SER A 316 52.53 63.17 -6.73
CA SER A 316 53.42 64.18 -7.30
C SER A 316 54.68 63.49 -7.84
N PHE A 317 55.03 63.89 -9.05
CA PHE A 317 56.25 63.62 -9.81
C PHE A 317 57.54 63.92 -9.05
N GLY A 318 58.62 63.25 -9.46
CA GLY A 318 60.01 63.53 -9.08
C GLY A 318 60.87 62.31 -9.35
#